data_AF-A0A7D9JY72-F1
#
_entry.id   AF-A0A7D9JY72-F1
#
_cell.length_a   1.000
_cell.length_b   1.000
_cell.length_c   1.000
_cell.angle_alpha   90.00
_cell.angle_beta   90.00
_cell.angle_gamma   90.00
#
_symmetry.space_group_name_H-M   'P 1'
#
loop_
_entity.id
_entity.type
_entity.pdbx_description
1 polymer ?
#
loop_
_entity_poly.entity_id
_entity_poly.type
_entity_poly.pdbx_seq_one_letter_code
_entity_poly.pdbx_strand_id
1 'polypeptide(L)'
;MLQYLFGPMFEATIDPKSHPEMAKFLTQVIGFDSVDDESIPELTPFNEDSETPSNWTQVERPTYAYYIYYMYCNILSLNHLRRERGMNTFVLRPHCGEAGSPKHLVAGFMLTQNISHGLMLRKAPALQYLYYLNQIGIAMSPLSNNALFLNYNQNPFPEFFAKGLNVTLSTDDPLIFHYTEQPLVEEYSIAAQVFKLRGTDVSEVARNSVLMCGFEDEYKRYWLGKDYDKEGLAGNDIAKSNVPNTRAAYRYETLVQELTYICNIVKNAANDDDD
;
A
#
# COMPACT_ATOMS: atom_id res chain seq x y z
N MET A 1 -5.65 7.13 -22.94
CA MET A 1 -6.03 7.06 -21.51
C MET A 1 -5.32 8.12 -20.68
N LEU A 2 -3.99 8.08 -20.53
CA LEU A 2 -3.23 8.96 -19.63
C LEU A 2 -3.52 10.46 -19.81
N GLN A 3 -3.63 10.93 -21.06
CA GLN A 3 -3.97 12.33 -21.36
C GLN A 3 -5.35 12.74 -20.82
N TYR A 4 -6.34 11.84 -20.88
CA TYR A 4 -7.68 12.12 -20.37
C TYR A 4 -7.74 12.16 -18.85
N LEU A 5 -6.85 11.42 -18.18
CA LEU A 5 -6.77 11.42 -16.73
C LEU A 5 -5.95 12.62 -16.23
N PHE A 6 -4.70 12.73 -16.69
CA PHE A 6 -3.75 13.70 -16.14
C PHE A 6 -3.83 15.08 -16.80
N GLY A 7 -4.24 15.18 -18.08
CA GLY A 7 -4.34 16.46 -18.79
C GLY A 7 -5.19 17.48 -18.04
N PRO A 8 -6.46 17.17 -17.71
CA PRO A 8 -7.32 18.07 -16.93
C PRO A 8 -6.75 18.41 -15.55
N MET A 9 -6.01 17.48 -14.92
CA MET A 9 -5.40 17.71 -13.62
C MET A 9 -4.20 18.67 -13.70
N PHE A 10 -3.39 18.56 -14.76
CA PHE A 10 -2.33 19.52 -15.04
C PHE A 10 -2.91 20.90 -15.32
N GLU A 11 -3.93 20.99 -16.18
CA GLU A 11 -4.61 22.25 -16.50
C GLU A 11 -5.19 22.92 -15.24
N ALA A 12 -5.92 22.16 -14.41
CA ALA A 12 -6.46 22.67 -13.15
C ALA A 12 -5.38 23.00 -12.12
N THR A 13 -4.22 22.35 -12.20
CA THR A 13 -3.06 22.68 -11.36
C THR A 13 -2.36 23.93 -11.87
N ILE A 14 -2.28 24.19 -13.17
CA ILE A 14 -1.65 25.37 -13.82
C ILE A 14 -2.54 26.61 -13.71
N ASP A 15 -3.85 26.45 -13.87
CA ASP A 15 -4.80 27.54 -13.68
C ASP A 15 -6.07 27.03 -12.98
N PRO A 16 -6.10 27.07 -11.65
CA PRO A 16 -7.28 26.68 -10.87
C PRO A 16 -8.54 27.49 -11.21
N LYS A 17 -8.40 28.71 -11.76
CA LYS A 17 -9.55 29.58 -12.05
C LYS A 17 -10.26 29.17 -13.34
N SER A 18 -9.55 28.61 -14.32
CA SER A 18 -10.19 28.05 -15.52
C SER A 18 -10.88 26.71 -15.24
N HIS A 19 -10.48 25.99 -14.19
CA HIS A 19 -11.04 24.69 -13.81
C HIS A 19 -11.42 24.61 -12.33
N PRO A 20 -12.36 25.45 -11.84
CA PRO A 20 -12.61 25.62 -10.41
C PRO A 20 -13.14 24.36 -9.72
N GLU A 21 -14.02 23.60 -10.39
CA GLU A 21 -14.59 22.37 -9.84
C GLU A 21 -13.54 21.27 -9.72
N MET A 22 -12.74 21.07 -10.77
CA MET A 22 -11.61 20.13 -10.75
C MET A 22 -10.60 20.53 -9.67
N ALA A 23 -10.20 21.80 -9.61
CA ALA A 23 -9.25 22.28 -8.60
C ALA A 23 -9.75 22.01 -7.17
N LYS A 24 -11.04 22.24 -6.90
CA LYS A 24 -11.68 21.92 -5.62
C LYS A 24 -11.72 20.41 -5.34
N PHE A 25 -12.08 19.60 -6.35
CA PHE A 25 -12.08 18.15 -6.22
C PHE A 25 -10.68 17.61 -5.88
N LEU A 26 -9.64 18.13 -6.55
CA LEU A 26 -8.26 17.72 -6.31
C LEU A 26 -7.76 18.02 -4.90
N THR A 27 -8.38 18.92 -4.14
CA THR A 27 -8.02 19.10 -2.73
C THR A 27 -8.51 17.97 -1.84
N GLN A 28 -9.46 17.16 -2.32
CA GLN A 28 -10.04 16.03 -1.58
C GLN A 28 -9.43 14.68 -2.02
N VAL A 29 -8.78 14.65 -3.18
CA VAL A 29 -8.10 13.45 -3.69
C VAL A 29 -6.78 13.27 -2.94
N ILE A 30 -6.60 12.08 -2.37
CA ILE A 30 -5.39 11.69 -1.63
C ILE A 30 -4.47 10.77 -2.44
N GLY A 31 -5.01 10.01 -3.39
CA GLY A 31 -4.23 9.04 -4.13
C GLY A 31 -4.97 8.39 -5.27
N PHE A 32 -4.23 7.58 -6.02
CA PHE A 32 -4.68 6.84 -7.18
C PHE A 32 -4.59 5.35 -6.90
N ASP A 33 -5.65 4.66 -7.26
CA ASP A 33 -5.73 3.21 -7.23
C ASP A 33 -5.97 2.72 -8.67
N SER A 34 -5.17 1.74 -9.10
CA SER A 34 -5.30 1.12 -10.42
C SER A 34 -5.80 -0.30 -10.21
N VAL A 35 -6.91 -0.63 -10.89
CA VAL A 35 -7.62 -1.91 -10.74
C VAL A 35 -7.83 -2.55 -12.10
N ASP A 36 -7.78 -3.88 -12.16
CA ASP A 36 -8.27 -4.74 -13.25
C ASP A 36 -8.19 -6.20 -12.77
N ASP A 37 -8.68 -7.16 -13.56
CA ASP A 37 -8.45 -8.58 -13.32
C ASP A 37 -6.96 -8.93 -13.53
N GLU A 38 -6.25 -9.03 -12.39
CA GLU A 38 -4.83 -9.39 -12.31
C GLU A 38 -4.54 -10.83 -12.78
N SER A 39 -5.54 -11.71 -12.82
CA SER A 39 -5.37 -13.12 -13.17
C SER A 39 -5.13 -13.37 -14.66
N ILE A 40 -5.55 -12.42 -15.51
CA ILE A 40 -5.39 -12.50 -16.96
C ILE A 40 -3.88 -12.49 -17.30
N PRO A 41 -3.38 -13.49 -18.03
CA PRO A 41 -1.97 -13.61 -18.36
C PRO A 41 -1.41 -12.43 -19.16
N GLU A 42 -0.19 -12.02 -18.80
CA GLU A 42 0.59 -11.04 -19.52
C GLU A 42 1.60 -11.75 -20.43
N LEU A 43 1.44 -11.58 -21.74
CA LEU A 43 2.24 -12.31 -22.74
C LEU A 43 3.60 -11.67 -22.98
N THR A 44 3.64 -10.34 -23.04
CA THR A 44 4.84 -9.57 -23.39
C THR A 44 5.37 -8.84 -22.17
N PRO A 45 6.61 -9.13 -21.70
CA PRO A 45 7.17 -8.47 -20.53
C PRO A 45 7.44 -6.99 -20.80
N PHE A 46 7.23 -6.15 -19.78
CA PHE A 46 7.66 -4.75 -19.82
C PHE A 46 9.18 -4.64 -19.63
N ASN A 47 9.86 -4.01 -20.58
CA ASN A 47 11.30 -3.84 -20.64
C ASN A 47 11.69 -2.58 -21.44
N GLU A 48 12.99 -2.38 -21.68
CA GLU A 48 13.53 -1.22 -22.40
C GLU A 48 13.04 -1.11 -23.86
N ASP A 49 12.70 -2.23 -24.48
CA ASP A 49 12.20 -2.29 -25.87
C ASP A 49 10.68 -2.07 -25.97
N SER A 50 10.00 -1.86 -24.84
CA SER A 50 8.56 -1.68 -24.81
C SER A 50 8.14 -0.32 -25.39
N GLU A 51 7.12 -0.33 -26.25
CA GLU A 51 6.60 0.88 -26.90
C GLU A 51 6.11 1.92 -25.88
N THR A 52 6.31 3.20 -26.19
CA THR A 52 5.79 4.30 -25.37
C THR A 52 4.26 4.39 -25.46
N PRO A 53 3.56 5.06 -24.51
CA PRO A 53 2.10 5.07 -24.49
C PRO A 53 1.49 5.76 -25.71
N SER A 54 2.21 6.70 -26.33
CA SER A 54 1.81 7.34 -27.59
C SER A 54 1.91 6.41 -28.80
N ASN A 55 2.78 5.41 -28.74
CA ASN A 55 3.03 4.45 -29.82
C ASN A 55 2.32 3.11 -29.58
N TRP A 56 1.67 2.92 -28.44
CA TRP A 56 0.96 1.69 -28.13
C TRP A 56 -0.32 1.57 -28.98
N THR A 57 -0.20 0.97 -30.15
CA THR A 57 -1.30 0.71 -31.08
C THR A 57 -1.70 -0.77 -31.15
N GLN A 58 -1.09 -1.61 -30.30
CA GLN A 58 -1.38 -3.03 -30.25
C GLN A 58 -2.77 -3.28 -29.66
N VAL A 59 -3.42 -4.36 -30.11
CA VAL A 59 -4.73 -4.79 -29.57
C VAL A 59 -4.59 -5.32 -28.15
N GLU A 60 -3.43 -5.91 -27.86
CA GLU A 60 -3.09 -6.41 -26.54
C GLU A 60 -2.97 -5.26 -25.54
N ARG A 61 -3.59 -5.45 -24.36
CA ARG A 61 -3.49 -4.49 -23.28
C ARG A 61 -2.03 -4.45 -22.76
N PRO A 62 -1.52 -3.27 -22.35
CA PRO A 62 -0.25 -3.18 -21.66
C PRO A 62 -0.23 -4.02 -20.39
N THR A 63 0.96 -4.42 -19.94
CA THR A 63 1.13 -5.15 -18.67
C THR A 63 0.83 -4.26 -17.47
N TYR A 64 0.57 -4.90 -16.33
CA TYR A 64 0.41 -4.24 -15.04
C TYR A 64 1.58 -3.30 -14.73
N ALA A 65 2.82 -3.79 -14.88
CA ALA A 65 4.02 -3.00 -14.60
C ALA A 65 4.10 -1.74 -15.50
N TYR A 66 3.66 -1.86 -16.75
CA TYR A 66 3.55 -0.73 -17.68
C TYR A 66 2.55 0.32 -17.17
N TYR A 67 1.35 -0.11 -16.78
CA TYR A 67 0.33 0.78 -16.22
C TYR A 67 0.84 1.51 -14.97
N ILE A 68 1.39 0.77 -14.01
CA ILE A 68 1.91 1.34 -12.75
C ILE A 68 3.05 2.32 -13.03
N TYR A 69 3.97 1.98 -13.94
CA TYR A 69 5.09 2.85 -14.30
C TYR A 69 4.63 4.19 -14.87
N TYR A 70 3.78 4.19 -15.90
CA TYR A 70 3.34 5.45 -16.52
C TYR A 70 2.36 6.23 -15.65
N MET A 71 1.55 5.56 -14.81
CA MET A 71 0.78 6.23 -13.76
C MET A 71 1.70 6.94 -12.77
N TYR A 72 2.73 6.24 -12.27
CA TYR A 72 3.73 6.79 -11.37
C TYR A 72 4.44 8.02 -11.97
N CYS A 73 4.94 7.93 -13.20
CA CYS A 73 5.64 9.04 -13.85
C CYS A 73 4.77 10.30 -14.00
N ASN A 74 3.49 10.14 -14.34
CA ASN A 74 2.56 11.26 -14.46
C ASN A 74 2.21 11.85 -13.09
N ILE A 75 1.93 11.01 -12.08
CA ILE A 75 1.67 11.44 -10.70
C ILE A 75 2.89 12.18 -10.14
N LEU A 76 4.10 11.65 -10.36
CA LEU A 76 5.35 12.28 -9.93
C LEU A 76 5.50 13.68 -10.53
N SER A 77 5.35 13.79 -11.85
CA SER A 77 5.46 15.06 -12.58
C SER A 77 4.41 16.08 -12.11
N LEU A 78 3.16 15.64 -11.94
CA LEU A 78 2.07 16.46 -11.41
C LEU A 78 2.35 16.91 -9.97
N ASN A 79 2.84 16.01 -9.12
CA ASN A 79 3.18 16.30 -7.73
C ASN A 79 4.32 17.30 -7.61
N HIS A 80 5.31 17.28 -8.50
CA HIS A 80 6.36 18.29 -8.53
C HIS A 80 5.76 19.69 -8.77
N LEU A 81 4.92 19.83 -9.80
CA LEU A 81 4.23 21.09 -10.08
C LEU A 81 3.33 21.53 -8.92
N ARG A 82 2.56 20.61 -8.33
CA ARG A 82 1.68 20.91 -7.18
C ARG A 82 2.48 21.37 -5.97
N ARG A 83 3.61 20.73 -5.67
CA ARG A 83 4.53 21.12 -4.58
C ARG A 83 5.10 22.51 -4.77
N GLU A 84 5.59 22.83 -5.97
CA GLU A 84 6.10 24.17 -6.29
C GLU A 84 5.05 25.27 -6.09
N ARG A 85 3.76 24.90 -6.18
CA ARG A 85 2.62 25.78 -5.99
C ARG A 85 2.02 25.74 -4.58
N GLY A 86 2.58 24.98 -3.65
CA GLY A 86 2.04 24.82 -2.30
C GLY A 86 0.68 24.12 -2.25
N MET A 87 0.38 23.26 -3.22
CA MET A 87 -0.85 22.45 -3.27
C MET A 87 -0.62 21.04 -2.70
N ASN A 88 -1.70 20.35 -2.31
CA ASN A 88 -1.64 18.96 -1.88
C ASN A 88 -1.11 18.04 -3.00
N THR A 89 -0.52 16.91 -2.62
CA THR A 89 -0.01 15.89 -3.55
C THR A 89 -0.77 14.59 -3.44
N PHE A 90 -0.54 13.71 -4.41
CA PHE A 90 -1.19 12.41 -4.49
C PHE A 90 -0.19 11.29 -4.29
N VAL A 91 -0.66 10.15 -3.82
CA VAL A 91 0.15 8.92 -3.73
C VAL A 91 -0.44 7.83 -4.61
N LEU A 92 0.40 6.93 -5.11
CA LEU A 92 -0.04 5.75 -5.84
C LEU A 92 -0.23 4.58 -4.87
N ARG A 93 -1.40 3.96 -4.88
CA ARG A 93 -1.86 2.92 -3.95
C ARG A 93 -2.72 1.87 -4.69
N PRO A 94 -2.12 1.07 -5.59
CA PRO A 94 -2.89 0.21 -6.48
C PRO A 94 -3.33 -1.08 -5.79
N HIS A 95 -4.36 -1.71 -6.36
CA HIS A 95 -4.56 -3.15 -6.24
C HIS A 95 -3.34 -3.87 -6.82
N CYS A 96 -2.74 -4.75 -6.03
CA CYS A 96 -1.47 -5.38 -6.41
C CYS A 96 -1.30 -6.76 -5.76
N GLY A 97 -1.18 -7.78 -6.61
CA GLY A 97 -0.87 -9.14 -6.18
C GLY A 97 -2.02 -9.81 -5.46
N GLU A 98 -3.27 -9.49 -5.80
CA GLU A 98 -4.41 -10.32 -5.42
C GLU A 98 -4.36 -11.67 -6.16
N ALA A 99 -4.07 -11.61 -7.46
CA ALA A 99 -3.94 -12.76 -8.33
C ALA A 99 -2.73 -12.56 -9.27
N GLY A 100 -2.68 -13.31 -10.37
CA GLY A 100 -1.70 -13.04 -11.41
C GLY A 100 -0.25 -13.35 -11.07
N SER A 101 0.65 -12.54 -11.62
CA SER A 101 2.10 -12.73 -11.57
C SER A 101 2.69 -12.09 -10.32
N PRO A 102 3.57 -12.77 -9.55
CA PRO A 102 4.31 -12.14 -8.46
C PRO A 102 5.13 -10.91 -8.87
N LYS A 103 5.39 -10.71 -10.17
CA LYS A 103 6.09 -9.53 -10.70
C LYS A 103 5.29 -8.23 -10.51
N HIS A 104 3.96 -8.30 -10.39
CA HIS A 104 3.13 -7.13 -10.08
C HIS A 104 3.59 -6.47 -8.78
N LEU A 105 3.88 -7.29 -7.76
CA LEU A 105 4.34 -6.86 -6.45
C LEU A 105 5.74 -6.21 -6.48
N VAL A 106 6.55 -6.49 -7.51
CA VAL A 106 7.84 -5.79 -7.71
C VAL A 106 7.58 -4.35 -8.16
N ALA A 107 6.65 -4.13 -9.09
CA ALA A 107 6.24 -2.78 -9.48
C ALA A 107 5.59 -2.04 -8.31
N GLY A 108 4.74 -2.73 -7.53
CA GLY A 108 4.20 -2.23 -6.27
C GLY A 108 5.30 -1.75 -5.32
N PHE A 109 6.27 -2.62 -5.04
CA PHE A 109 7.39 -2.33 -4.15
C PHE A 109 8.20 -1.10 -4.56
N MET A 110 8.48 -0.96 -5.86
CA MET A 110 9.38 0.08 -6.37
C MET A 110 8.71 1.46 -6.51
N LEU A 111 7.40 1.51 -6.75
CA LEU A 111 6.75 2.72 -7.27
C LEU A 111 5.57 3.21 -6.43
N THR A 112 5.08 2.45 -5.44
CA THR A 112 3.84 2.76 -4.73
C THR A 112 4.08 3.05 -3.25
N GLN A 113 3.13 3.75 -2.63
CA GLN A 113 3.19 4.07 -1.20
C GLN A 113 2.71 2.91 -0.32
N ASN A 114 1.72 2.19 -0.81
CA ASN A 114 1.16 0.96 -0.24
C ASN A 114 0.40 0.21 -1.34
N ILE A 115 -0.11 -0.98 -1.03
CA ILE A 115 -0.85 -1.82 -1.95
C ILE A 115 -2.14 -2.35 -1.31
N SER A 116 -3.12 -2.68 -2.14
CA SER A 116 -4.29 -3.48 -1.76
C SER A 116 -4.06 -4.96 -2.12
N HIS A 117 -4.59 -5.87 -1.31
CA HIS A 117 -4.52 -7.35 -1.42
C HIS A 117 -3.17 -7.98 -1.03
N GLY A 118 -2.16 -7.98 -1.91
CA GLY A 118 -0.84 -8.55 -1.61
C GLY A 118 -0.78 -10.07 -1.37
N LEU A 119 -1.81 -10.84 -1.71
CA LEU A 119 -1.91 -12.29 -1.49
C LEU A 119 -0.72 -13.06 -2.08
N MET A 120 -0.26 -12.65 -3.26
CA MET A 120 0.80 -13.31 -4.01
C MET A 120 2.18 -13.17 -3.37
N LEU A 121 2.35 -12.31 -2.34
CA LEU A 121 3.57 -12.26 -1.53
C LEU A 121 3.85 -13.60 -0.84
N ARG A 122 2.82 -14.43 -0.57
CA ARG A 122 3.00 -15.77 0.00
C ARG A 122 3.82 -16.71 -0.90
N LYS A 123 3.95 -16.39 -2.19
CA LYS A 123 4.75 -17.16 -3.16
C LYS A 123 6.12 -16.55 -3.44
N ALA A 124 6.46 -15.42 -2.82
CA ALA A 124 7.70 -14.70 -3.06
C ALA A 124 8.38 -14.31 -1.73
N PRO A 125 9.04 -15.26 -1.02
CA PRO A 125 9.59 -15.01 0.32
C PRO A 125 10.59 -13.84 0.38
N ALA A 126 11.46 -13.72 -0.62
CA ALA A 126 12.41 -12.60 -0.69
C ALA A 126 11.70 -11.25 -0.81
N LEU A 127 10.65 -11.16 -1.64
CA LEU A 127 9.88 -9.94 -1.81
C LEU A 127 9.04 -9.64 -0.56
N GLN A 128 8.42 -10.64 0.05
CA GLN A 128 7.74 -10.49 1.34
C GLN A 128 8.67 -9.90 2.42
N TYR A 129 9.91 -10.35 2.46
CA TYR A 129 10.91 -9.81 3.38
C TYR A 129 11.24 -8.34 3.07
N LEU A 130 11.38 -7.97 1.80
CA LEU A 130 11.56 -6.56 1.41
C LEU A 130 10.40 -5.66 1.82
N TYR A 131 9.15 -6.13 1.67
CA TYR A 131 7.95 -5.41 2.15
C TYR A 131 7.97 -5.23 3.67
N TYR A 132 8.42 -6.25 4.41
CA TYR A 132 8.61 -6.16 5.85
C TYR A 132 9.68 -5.12 6.21
N LEU A 133 10.87 -5.17 5.61
CA LEU A 133 11.98 -4.28 5.96
C LEU A 133 11.66 -2.81 5.66
N ASN A 134 10.94 -2.54 4.56
CA ASN A 134 10.52 -1.19 4.18
C ASN A 134 9.19 -0.78 4.80
N GLN A 135 8.56 -1.67 5.59
CA GLN A 135 7.25 -1.46 6.22
C GLN A 135 6.17 -0.94 5.25
N ILE A 136 6.19 -1.45 4.01
CA ILE A 136 5.21 -1.09 2.97
C ILE A 136 3.83 -1.61 3.39
N GLY A 137 2.86 -0.71 3.36
CA GLY A 137 1.49 -1.01 3.78
C GLY A 137 0.77 -1.98 2.85
N ILE A 138 0.03 -2.93 3.43
CA ILE A 138 -0.80 -3.89 2.70
C ILE A 138 -2.22 -3.87 3.27
N ALA A 139 -3.17 -3.31 2.52
CA ALA A 139 -4.58 -3.34 2.86
C ALA A 139 -5.21 -4.65 2.35
N MET A 140 -5.56 -5.55 3.27
CA MET A 140 -6.07 -6.87 2.93
C MET A 140 -7.57 -6.96 3.21
N SER A 141 -8.32 -7.63 2.33
CA SER A 141 -9.77 -7.82 2.46
C SER A 141 -10.14 -9.31 2.53
N PRO A 142 -9.87 -10.01 3.65
CA PRO A 142 -10.07 -11.46 3.77
C PRO A 142 -11.45 -11.98 3.37
N LEU A 143 -12.55 -11.27 3.65
CA LEU A 143 -13.89 -11.69 3.22
C LEU A 143 -14.07 -11.65 1.70
N SER A 144 -13.62 -10.58 1.04
CA SER A 144 -13.58 -10.51 -0.43
C SER A 144 -12.72 -11.62 -1.02
N ASN A 145 -11.49 -11.77 -0.52
CA ASN A 145 -10.57 -12.80 -1.00
C ASN A 145 -11.16 -14.22 -0.80
N ASN A 146 -11.97 -14.41 0.26
CA ASN A 146 -12.67 -15.65 0.51
C ASN A 146 -13.73 -15.98 -0.54
N ALA A 147 -14.47 -14.96 -0.99
CA ALA A 147 -15.51 -15.13 -1.99
C ALA A 147 -14.95 -15.45 -3.39
N LEU A 148 -13.75 -14.94 -3.71
CA LEU A 148 -13.25 -14.93 -5.08
C LEU A 148 -12.03 -15.83 -5.35
N PHE A 149 -11.07 -15.94 -4.42
CA PHE A 149 -9.73 -16.42 -4.77
C PHE A 149 -9.20 -17.59 -3.92
N LEU A 150 -9.55 -17.67 -2.64
CA LEU A 150 -9.06 -18.73 -1.75
C LEU A 150 -10.00 -18.93 -0.56
N ASN A 151 -9.90 -20.04 0.17
CA ASN A 151 -10.70 -20.18 1.39
C ASN A 151 -10.21 -19.23 2.49
N TYR A 152 -11.11 -18.71 3.34
CA TYR A 152 -10.79 -17.74 4.40
C TYR A 152 -9.62 -18.18 5.30
N ASN A 153 -9.58 -19.47 5.68
CA ASN A 153 -8.52 -20.04 6.52
C ASN A 153 -7.14 -20.13 5.84
N GLN A 154 -7.10 -19.99 4.51
CA GLN A 154 -5.87 -20.00 3.71
C GLN A 154 -5.37 -18.58 3.40
N ASN A 155 -6.05 -17.54 3.92
CA ASN A 155 -5.62 -16.17 3.75
C ASN A 155 -4.28 -15.95 4.46
N PRO A 156 -3.30 -15.29 3.81
CA PRO A 156 -1.97 -15.12 4.41
C PRO A 156 -1.89 -14.00 5.45
N PHE A 157 -2.97 -13.23 5.66
CA PHE A 157 -3.05 -12.18 6.68
C PHE A 157 -2.46 -12.57 8.06
N PRO A 158 -2.89 -13.68 8.71
CA PRO A 158 -2.34 -14.05 10.01
C PRO A 158 -0.82 -14.31 9.98
N GLU A 159 -0.31 -14.89 8.90
CA GLU A 159 1.13 -15.13 8.73
C GLU A 159 1.89 -13.81 8.54
N PHE A 160 1.38 -12.92 7.69
CA PHE A 160 1.99 -11.62 7.43
C PHE A 160 2.00 -10.75 8.69
N PHE A 161 0.89 -10.73 9.42
CA PHE A 161 0.79 -10.03 10.69
C PHE A 161 1.74 -10.60 11.74
N ALA A 162 1.86 -11.93 11.85
CA ALA A 162 2.79 -12.57 12.78
C ALA A 162 4.24 -12.18 12.47
N LYS A 163 4.62 -12.15 11.19
CA LYS A 163 5.94 -11.72 10.71
C LYS A 163 6.22 -10.22 10.89
N GLY A 164 5.20 -9.42 11.20
CA GLY A 164 5.35 -7.98 11.41
C GLY A 164 5.32 -7.14 10.14
N LEU A 165 4.77 -7.68 9.05
CA LEU A 165 4.42 -6.85 7.89
C LEU A 165 3.37 -5.81 8.30
N ASN A 166 3.42 -4.64 7.67
CA ASN A 166 2.49 -3.54 7.89
C ASN A 166 1.14 -3.83 7.21
N VAL A 167 0.38 -4.77 7.78
CA VAL A 167 -0.92 -5.21 7.25
C VAL A 167 -2.07 -4.53 7.97
N THR A 168 -3.15 -4.30 7.21
CA THR A 168 -4.42 -3.76 7.72
C THR A 168 -5.58 -4.55 7.13
N LEU A 169 -6.75 -4.43 7.75
CA LEU A 169 -8.00 -4.99 7.23
C LEU A 169 -8.82 -3.92 6.53
N SER A 170 -9.35 -4.27 5.36
CA SER A 170 -10.25 -3.48 4.50
C SER A 170 -11.44 -4.34 4.07
N THR A 171 -12.46 -3.69 3.50
CA THR A 171 -13.71 -4.36 3.12
C THR A 171 -13.82 -4.71 1.65
N ASP A 172 -13.03 -4.07 0.79
CA ASP A 172 -13.18 -4.13 -0.68
C ASP A 172 -14.56 -3.63 -1.12
N ASP A 173 -15.51 -4.52 -1.42
CA ASP A 173 -16.89 -4.21 -1.78
C ASP A 173 -17.90 -4.57 -0.67
N PRO A 174 -18.15 -3.67 0.32
CA PRO A 174 -19.12 -3.89 1.40
C PRO A 174 -20.51 -4.36 0.96
N LEU A 175 -20.98 -3.87 -0.19
CA LEU A 175 -22.32 -4.20 -0.70
C LEU A 175 -22.42 -5.66 -1.19
N ILE A 176 -21.29 -6.29 -1.51
CA ILE A 176 -21.22 -7.63 -2.07
C ILE A 176 -20.87 -8.65 -0.97
N PHE A 177 -19.92 -8.32 -0.10
CA PHE A 177 -19.29 -9.31 0.79
C PHE A 177 -19.75 -9.24 2.26
N HIS A 178 -20.43 -8.18 2.68
CA HIS A 178 -20.80 -7.95 4.08
C HIS A 178 -22.31 -7.96 4.28
N TYR A 179 -22.75 -8.40 5.45
CA TYR A 179 -24.17 -8.54 5.77
C TYR A 179 -24.66 -7.58 6.86
N THR A 180 -23.73 -6.94 7.57
CA THR A 180 -24.05 -6.05 8.68
C THR A 180 -24.06 -4.57 8.26
N GLU A 181 -24.69 -3.72 9.07
CA GLU A 181 -24.67 -2.27 8.88
C GLU A 181 -23.28 -1.63 9.10
N GLN A 182 -22.33 -2.38 9.68
CA GLN A 182 -20.96 -1.93 9.94
C GLN A 182 -19.94 -2.89 9.30
N PRO A 183 -19.79 -2.85 7.95
CA PRO A 183 -18.99 -3.81 7.19
C PRO A 183 -17.56 -3.98 7.69
N LEU A 184 -16.87 -2.88 8.00
CA LEU A 184 -15.51 -2.94 8.51
C LEU A 184 -15.44 -3.60 9.90
N VAL A 185 -16.43 -3.35 10.76
CA VAL A 185 -16.47 -3.98 12.09
C VAL A 185 -16.73 -5.48 11.95
N GLU A 186 -17.55 -5.90 10.98
CA GLU A 186 -17.75 -7.30 10.63
C GLU A 186 -16.45 -7.96 10.14
N GLU A 187 -15.68 -7.31 9.26
CA GLU A 187 -14.36 -7.79 8.81
C GLU A 187 -13.42 -8.05 9.99
N TYR A 188 -13.26 -7.07 10.89
CA TYR A 188 -12.42 -7.20 12.08
C TYR A 188 -12.95 -8.27 13.04
N SER A 189 -14.26 -8.40 13.21
CA SER A 189 -14.88 -9.36 14.12
C SER A 189 -14.68 -10.80 13.64
N ILE A 190 -14.87 -11.06 12.34
CA ILE A 190 -14.65 -12.38 11.75
C ILE A 190 -13.16 -12.71 11.76
N ALA A 191 -12.29 -11.77 11.37
CA ALA A 191 -10.84 -11.95 11.44
C ALA A 191 -10.37 -12.27 12.87
N ALA A 192 -10.85 -11.53 13.87
CA ALA A 192 -10.51 -11.80 15.27
C ALA A 192 -10.95 -13.20 15.73
N GLN A 193 -12.18 -13.61 15.36
CA GLN A 193 -12.72 -14.90 15.76
C GLN A 193 -12.03 -16.09 15.07
N VAL A 194 -11.76 -15.97 13.76
CA VAL A 194 -11.19 -17.05 12.95
C VAL A 194 -9.67 -17.13 13.14
N PHE A 195 -8.96 -16.01 13.04
CA PHE A 195 -7.50 -15.94 13.18
C PHE A 195 -7.03 -15.83 14.64
N LYS A 196 -7.95 -15.83 15.61
CA LYS A 196 -7.66 -15.78 17.06
C LYS A 196 -6.91 -14.52 17.49
N LEU A 197 -7.22 -13.38 16.87
CA LEU A 197 -6.62 -12.09 17.22
C LEU A 197 -7.14 -11.64 18.59
N ARG A 198 -6.23 -11.16 19.43
CA ARG A 198 -6.56 -10.56 20.74
C ARG A 198 -6.84 -9.07 20.58
N GLY A 199 -7.36 -8.43 21.63
CA GLY A 199 -7.61 -6.99 21.62
C GLY A 199 -6.37 -6.15 21.28
N THR A 200 -5.18 -6.58 21.72
CA THR A 200 -3.90 -5.96 21.33
C THR A 200 -3.64 -6.06 19.82
N ASP A 201 -3.91 -7.22 19.22
CA ASP A 201 -3.66 -7.47 17.80
C ASP A 201 -4.62 -6.64 16.95
N VAL A 202 -5.91 -6.61 17.32
CA VAL A 202 -6.92 -5.76 16.68
C VAL A 202 -6.55 -4.28 16.77
N SER A 203 -6.08 -3.83 17.93
CA SER A 203 -5.66 -2.43 18.13
C SER A 203 -4.42 -2.09 17.29
N GLU A 204 -3.47 -3.01 17.13
CA GLU A 204 -2.29 -2.83 16.27
C GLU A 204 -2.67 -2.72 14.79
N VAL A 205 -3.53 -3.61 14.30
CA VAL A 205 -4.03 -3.59 12.92
C VAL A 205 -4.81 -2.29 12.64
N ALA A 206 -5.65 -1.86 13.59
CA ALA A 206 -6.37 -0.59 13.49
C ALA A 206 -5.43 0.63 13.55
N ARG A 207 -4.38 0.61 14.38
CA ARG A 207 -3.35 1.66 14.40
C ARG A 207 -2.65 1.75 13.04
N ASN A 208 -2.27 0.62 12.47
CA ASN A 208 -1.59 0.55 11.18
C ASN A 208 -2.45 1.14 10.04
N SER A 209 -3.78 0.96 10.10
CA SER A 209 -4.70 1.54 9.09
C SER A 209 -4.72 3.06 9.13
N VAL A 210 -4.64 3.65 10.32
CA VAL A 210 -4.53 5.11 10.49
C VAL A 210 -3.16 5.63 10.03
N LEU A 211 -2.08 4.88 10.25
CA LEU A 211 -0.77 5.24 9.71
C LEU A 211 -0.78 5.23 8.18
N MET A 212 -1.40 4.21 7.58
CA MET A 212 -1.50 4.01 6.13
C MET A 212 -2.46 5.00 5.44
N CYS A 213 -3.44 5.56 6.15
CA CYS A 213 -4.48 6.40 5.55
C CYS A 213 -3.91 7.69 4.92
N GLY A 214 -4.71 8.33 4.07
CA GLY A 214 -4.33 9.58 3.39
C GLY A 214 -4.78 10.86 4.08
N PHE A 215 -5.30 10.79 5.31
CA PHE A 215 -5.70 11.98 6.07
C PHE A 215 -4.48 12.82 6.46
N GLU A 216 -4.73 14.11 6.65
CA GLU A 216 -3.75 15.09 7.10
C GLU A 216 -3.20 14.77 8.49
N ASP A 217 -1.97 15.24 8.75
CA ASP A 217 -1.26 14.99 10.00
C ASP A 217 -2.04 15.45 11.24
N GLU A 218 -2.86 16.49 11.15
CA GLU A 218 -3.69 16.96 12.26
C GLU A 218 -4.64 15.86 12.76
N TYR A 219 -5.30 15.14 11.85
CA TYR A 219 -6.18 14.03 12.19
C TYR A 219 -5.40 12.85 12.76
N LYS A 220 -4.25 12.52 12.16
CA LYS A 220 -3.38 11.45 12.66
C LYS A 220 -2.86 11.75 14.08
N ARG A 221 -2.47 12.99 14.37
CA ARG A 221 -2.08 13.43 15.73
C ARG A 221 -3.23 13.33 16.71
N TYR A 222 -4.44 13.68 16.28
CA TYR A 222 -5.62 13.58 17.11
C TYR A 222 -5.96 12.12 17.45
N TRP A 223 -5.88 11.21 16.47
CA TRP A 223 -6.24 9.80 16.63
C TRP A 223 -5.15 8.95 17.28
N LEU A 224 -3.88 9.17 16.97
CA LEU A 224 -2.76 8.33 17.41
C LEU A 224 -1.83 8.98 18.44
N GLY A 225 -1.95 10.30 18.64
CA GLY A 225 -1.11 11.07 19.54
C GLY A 225 -0.15 12.01 18.81
N LYS A 226 0.32 13.04 19.52
CA LYS A 226 1.13 14.15 18.95
C LYS A 226 2.42 13.71 18.24
N ASP A 227 2.98 12.59 18.67
CA ASP A 227 4.30 12.09 18.26
C ASP A 227 4.17 10.85 17.33
N TYR A 228 3.00 10.59 16.75
CA TYR A 228 2.71 9.37 15.96
C TYR A 228 3.70 9.11 14.79
N ASP A 229 4.37 10.15 14.32
CA ASP A 229 5.35 10.16 13.24
C ASP A 229 6.75 9.71 13.70
N LYS A 230 6.99 9.62 15.02
CA LYS A 230 8.24 9.11 15.56
C LYS A 230 8.30 7.59 15.47
N GLU A 231 9.50 7.07 15.28
CA GLU A 231 9.72 5.64 15.23
C GLU A 231 9.63 4.96 16.61
N GLY A 232 9.30 3.67 16.58
CA GLY A 232 9.29 2.81 17.75
C GLY A 232 8.35 3.25 18.84
N LEU A 233 8.81 3.14 20.09
CA LEU A 233 8.02 3.43 21.28
C LEU A 233 7.61 4.92 21.36
N ALA A 234 8.44 5.82 20.84
CA ALA A 234 8.20 7.26 20.91
C ALA A 234 6.94 7.68 20.13
N GLY A 235 6.58 6.93 19.07
CA GLY A 235 5.37 7.16 18.29
C GLY A 235 4.16 6.34 18.69
N ASN A 236 4.14 5.79 19.91
CA ASN A 236 2.99 5.07 20.45
C ASN A 236 2.44 5.76 21.70
N ASP A 237 1.31 6.44 21.54
CA ASP A 237 0.48 6.85 22.68
C ASP A 237 -0.57 5.77 22.97
N ILE A 238 -0.31 4.96 24.00
CA ILE A 238 -1.19 3.85 24.41
C ILE A 238 -2.61 4.32 24.76
N ALA A 239 -2.78 5.55 25.27
CA ALA A 239 -4.11 6.06 25.63
C ALA A 239 -4.98 6.35 24.40
N LYS A 240 -4.34 6.46 23.22
CA LYS A 240 -4.97 6.72 21.94
C LYS A 240 -5.06 5.45 21.08
N SER A 241 -3.95 4.75 20.92
CA SER A 241 -3.87 3.56 20.05
C SER A 241 -4.38 2.28 20.71
N ASN A 242 -4.41 2.22 22.05
CA ASN A 242 -4.64 1.00 22.83
C ASN A 242 -3.63 -0.13 22.52
N VAL A 243 -2.52 0.18 21.85
CA VAL A 243 -1.42 -0.77 21.61
C VAL A 243 -0.45 -0.69 22.79
N PRO A 244 -0.19 -1.81 23.50
CA PRO A 244 0.78 -1.84 24.59
C PRO A 244 2.16 -1.43 24.12
N ASN A 245 2.83 -0.61 24.93
CA ASN A 245 4.20 -0.17 24.69
C ASN A 245 5.19 -1.34 24.48
N THR A 246 4.98 -2.47 25.16
CA THR A 246 5.78 -3.68 24.96
C THR A 246 5.59 -4.29 23.57
N ARG A 247 4.38 -4.23 22.99
CA ARG A 247 4.12 -4.68 21.62
C ARG A 247 4.81 -3.77 20.61
N ALA A 248 4.69 -2.45 20.78
CA ALA A 248 5.32 -1.47 19.90
C ALA A 248 6.86 -1.55 19.96
N ALA A 249 7.43 -1.68 21.16
CA ALA A 249 8.86 -1.85 21.37
C ALA A 249 9.38 -3.13 20.70
N TYR A 250 8.70 -4.27 20.90
CA TYR A 250 9.06 -5.54 20.27
C TYR A 250 9.11 -5.43 18.74
N ARG A 251 8.06 -4.89 18.10
CA ARG A 251 8.02 -4.71 16.64
C ARG A 251 9.20 -3.88 16.13
N TYR A 252 9.48 -2.77 16.81
CA TYR A 252 10.55 -1.87 16.42
C TYR A 252 11.93 -2.48 16.61
N GLU A 253 12.19 -3.08 17.78
CA GLU A 253 13.47 -3.72 18.08
C GLU A 253 13.76 -4.87 17.11
N THR A 254 12.76 -5.71 16.79
CA THR A 254 12.91 -6.77 15.80
C THR A 254 13.20 -6.21 14.41
N LEU A 255 12.51 -5.17 13.96
CA LEU A 255 12.79 -4.53 12.67
C LEU A 255 14.21 -3.97 12.60
N VAL A 256 14.64 -3.25 13.64
CA VAL A 256 16.00 -2.70 13.73
C VAL A 256 17.06 -3.80 13.73
N GLN A 257 16.81 -4.92 14.41
CA GLN A 257 17.71 -6.07 14.40
C GLN A 257 17.86 -6.68 13.00
N GLU A 258 16.75 -6.86 12.28
CA GLU A 258 16.74 -7.40 10.91
C GLU A 258 17.46 -6.46 9.92
N LEU A 259 17.21 -5.15 10.01
CA LEU A 259 17.93 -4.16 9.21
C LEU A 259 19.44 -4.15 9.52
N THR A 260 19.80 -4.19 10.80
CA THR A 260 21.20 -4.24 11.24
C THR A 260 21.89 -5.50 10.72
N TYR A 261 21.21 -6.64 10.75
CA TYR A 261 21.72 -7.90 10.23
C TYR A 261 22.05 -7.81 8.74
N ILE A 262 21.15 -7.30 7.91
CA ILE A 262 21.38 -7.11 6.47
C ILE A 262 22.52 -6.13 6.21
N CYS A 263 22.53 -4.98 6.88
CA CYS A 263 23.60 -3.99 6.72
C CYS A 263 24.97 -4.57 7.07
N ASN A 264 25.06 -5.44 8.08
CA ASN A 264 26.30 -6.09 8.44
C ASN A 264 26.75 -7.13 7.39
N ILE A 265 25.82 -7.90 6.83
CA ILE A 265 26.13 -8.83 5.73
C ILE A 265 26.71 -8.07 4.53
N VAL A 266 26.05 -6.97 4.12
CA VAL A 266 26.50 -6.18 2.97
C VAL A 266 27.87 -5.56 3.21
N LYS A 267 28.13 -5.04 4.42
CA LYS A 267 29.44 -4.49 4.79
C LYS A 267 30.54 -5.54 4.77
N ASN A 268 30.27 -6.74 5.26
CA ASN A 268 31.27 -7.81 5.28
C ASN A 268 31.56 -8.32 3.86
N ALA A 269 30.55 -8.49 3.02
CA ALA A 269 30.75 -8.86 1.62
C ALA A 269 31.58 -7.83 0.85
N ALA A 270 31.37 -6.54 1.09
CA ALA A 270 32.16 -5.48 0.46
C ALA A 270 33.64 -5.48 0.90
N ASN A 271 33.93 -5.90 2.13
CA ASN A 271 35.31 -6.01 2.61
C ASN A 271 36.03 -7.25 2.08
N ASP A 272 35.30 -8.34 1.78
CA ASP A 272 35.87 -9.57 1.21
C ASP A 272 36.19 -9.43 -0.30
N ASP A 273 35.58 -8.47 -1.00
CA ASP A 273 35.85 -8.18 -2.42
C ASP A 273 37.08 -7.25 -2.64
N ASP A 274 37.63 -6.66 -1.57
CA ASP A 274 38.78 -5.75 -1.59
C ASP A 274 40.14 -6.43 -1.23
N ASP A 275 40.15 -7.74 -0.90
CA ASP A 275 41.33 -8.58 -0.60
C ASP A 275 41.63 -9.62 -1.72
#